data_AF-A0A8J7PEH3-F1
#
_entry.id   AF-A0A8J7PEH3-F1
#
_cell.length_a   1.000
_cell.length_b   1.000
_cell.length_c   1.000
_cell.angle_alpha   90.00
_cell.angle_beta   90.00
_cell.angle_gamma   90.00
#
_symmetry.space_group_name_H-M   'P 1'
#
loop_
_entity.id
_entity.type
_entity.pdbx_description
1 polymer ?
#
loop_
_entity_poly.entity_id
_entity_poly.type
_entity_poly.pdbx_seq_one_letter_code
_entity_poly.pdbx_strand_id
1 'polypeptide(L)'
;MSIIRMGLKLQAETILNKSGDQGEEFGPSGFLELGGNTLVVDFGNILMSDTVVGFLYEDGHIKILGASEKESKELRVIDDLEDCVFRGIDSRGLELTLPILKEGGPTGDLYYNERHLTVINGRVATADHHLVGVMDDGLSLAVRDHCTMTPFRRVEEANMLAFYFEGQTSEGKSVKKDYLKPLYRRDKSYGENEIIRYFQDFDRLGVQQKKYVIDSLNIWARSGILQVVRKSEGNCAMGNVKHGAAGVTRVRTGMVDLDAEEFDRDIDLFKRFGTLASVTSPFPPYVEVRVNLVVSHEFGHQLQFCLSQASQDRIGELYRNRLERCRIDNPPPPGYEGYSELVRPERLNFRQFISGYSATSKEEYWAEAVAAFSIAESRQILQAMDPGICKILTEILEKPHLHFSPVLVEPILDLQASLRAGLAMPEDLLG
;
A
#
# COMPACT_ATOMS: atom_id res chain seq x y z
N MET A 1 -8.01 60.39 30.97
CA MET A 1 -8.98 59.30 31.17
C MET A 1 -8.87 58.37 29.96
N SER A 2 -8.18 57.24 30.12
CA SER A 2 -7.87 56.32 29.03
C SER A 2 -8.58 54.98 29.26
N ILE A 3 -9.23 54.49 28.21
CA ILE A 3 -10.01 53.25 28.15
C ILE A 3 -9.03 52.10 27.93
N ILE A 4 -9.03 51.10 28.82
CA ILE A 4 -8.29 49.84 28.62
C ILE A 4 -9.31 48.76 28.22
N ARG A 5 -9.20 48.31 26.96
CA ARG A 5 -9.80 47.09 26.42
C ARG A 5 -9.06 45.88 27.02
N MET A 6 -9.76 44.98 27.72
CA MET A 6 -9.29 43.62 27.95
C MET A 6 -9.97 42.71 26.92
N GLY A 7 -9.21 42.31 25.90
CA GLY A 7 -9.59 41.23 25.00
C GLY A 7 -9.27 39.89 25.66
N LEU A 8 -10.31 39.09 25.91
CA LEU A 8 -10.16 37.67 26.23
C LEU A 8 -9.73 36.94 24.95
N LYS A 9 -8.45 36.55 24.89
CA LYS A 9 -7.96 35.55 23.94
C LYS A 9 -8.40 34.18 24.46
N LEU A 10 -9.29 33.50 23.75
CA LEU A 10 -9.46 32.04 23.85
C LEU A 10 -8.18 31.40 23.29
N GLN A 11 -7.31 30.91 24.16
CA GLN A 11 -6.28 29.95 23.79
C GLN A 11 -6.93 28.56 23.82
N ALA A 12 -6.99 27.91 22.66
CA ALA A 12 -7.16 26.47 22.60
C ALA A 12 -5.89 25.84 23.18
N GLU A 13 -5.94 25.40 24.43
CA GLU A 13 -4.92 24.54 24.99
C GLU A 13 -5.17 23.12 24.46
N THR A 14 -4.32 22.70 23.52
CA THR A 14 -4.19 21.31 23.13
C THR A 14 -3.76 20.52 24.35
N ILE A 15 -4.63 19.66 24.89
CA ILE A 15 -4.27 18.73 25.95
C ILE A 15 -3.38 17.64 25.31
N LEU A 16 -2.07 17.86 25.38
CA LEU A 16 -1.06 16.88 25.00
C LEU A 16 -0.84 15.90 26.17
N ASN A 17 -0.91 14.60 25.84
CA ASN A 17 -0.50 13.44 26.62
C ASN A 17 -1.33 13.08 27.87
N LYS A 18 -2.19 12.08 27.70
CA LYS A 18 -2.31 10.97 28.66
C LYS A 18 -2.03 9.66 27.94
N SER A 19 -0.75 9.37 27.72
CA SER A 19 -0.30 8.00 27.49
C SER A 19 -0.28 7.27 28.83
N GLY A 20 -1.07 6.20 28.95
CA GLY A 20 -1.05 5.37 30.15
C GLY A 20 -2.23 4.41 30.28
N ASP A 21 -2.06 3.24 29.65
CA ASP A 21 -2.67 1.95 29.93
C ASP A 21 -4.19 1.70 29.72
N GLN A 22 -4.43 0.62 28.97
CA GLN A 22 -5.68 -0.11 28.68
C GLN A 22 -6.52 0.41 27.50
N GLY A 23 -6.30 -0.20 26.32
CA GLY A 23 -7.22 -0.22 25.17
C GLY A 23 -7.75 1.16 24.79
N GLU A 24 -6.91 2.02 24.21
CA GLU A 24 -7.34 3.35 23.75
C GLU A 24 -8.35 3.19 22.60
N GLU A 25 -9.64 3.21 22.92
CA GLU A 25 -10.71 3.44 21.94
C GLU A 25 -10.48 4.82 21.31
N PHE A 26 -9.83 4.84 20.15
CA PHE A 26 -9.55 6.04 19.37
C PHE A 26 -10.79 6.41 18.55
N GLY A 27 -11.55 7.41 19.00
CA GLY A 27 -12.73 7.92 18.29
C GLY A 27 -12.46 9.21 17.50
N PRO A 28 -13.50 9.77 16.85
CA PRO A 28 -13.41 11.03 16.11
C PRO A 28 -13.27 12.26 17.03
N SER A 29 -12.75 13.37 16.49
CA SER A 29 -12.65 14.66 17.20
C SER A 29 -13.31 15.79 16.42
N GLY A 30 -14.07 16.65 17.09
CA GLY A 30 -14.82 17.73 16.45
C GLY A 30 -15.95 18.29 17.31
N PHE A 31 -17.05 18.67 16.67
CA PHE A 31 -18.22 19.26 17.31
C PHE A 31 -19.48 18.45 16.99
N LEU A 32 -20.27 18.17 18.02
CA LEU A 32 -21.57 17.52 17.93
C LEU A 32 -22.66 18.54 18.25
N GLU A 33 -23.50 18.85 17.29
CA GLU A 33 -24.72 19.62 17.47
C GLU A 33 -25.85 18.66 17.85
N LEU A 34 -26.51 18.88 18.99
CA LEU A 34 -27.62 18.07 19.48
C LEU A 34 -28.66 18.96 20.16
N GLY A 35 -29.88 19.02 19.60
CA GLY A 35 -30.98 19.82 20.17
C GLY A 35 -30.66 21.30 20.34
N GLY A 36 -29.85 21.87 19.43
CA GLY A 36 -29.40 23.26 19.46
C GLY A 36 -28.21 23.56 20.38
N ASN A 37 -27.66 22.55 21.08
CA ASN A 37 -26.42 22.68 21.84
C ASN A 37 -25.24 22.16 21.03
N THR A 38 -24.07 22.80 21.17
CA THR A 38 -22.81 22.31 20.61
C THR A 38 -21.96 21.68 21.71
N LEU A 39 -21.66 20.39 21.57
CA LEU A 39 -20.78 19.62 22.45
C LEU A 39 -19.44 19.42 21.74
N VAL A 40 -18.36 19.37 22.53
CA VAL A 40 -17.03 19.03 22.01
C VAL A 40 -16.91 17.51 22.01
N VAL A 41 -16.37 16.94 20.94
CA VAL A 41 -16.00 15.54 20.89
C VAL A 41 -14.48 15.46 20.79
N ASP A 42 -13.85 14.72 21.69
CA ASP A 42 -12.39 14.53 21.70
C ASP A 42 -12.02 13.05 21.84
N PHE A 43 -11.41 12.50 20.80
CA PHE A 43 -11.09 11.07 20.67
C PHE A 43 -12.32 10.19 20.96
N GLY A 44 -13.48 10.59 20.43
CA GLY A 44 -14.77 9.96 20.63
C GLY A 44 -15.52 10.41 21.90
N ASN A 45 -14.84 10.94 22.91
CA ASN A 45 -15.50 11.37 24.15
C ASN A 45 -16.36 12.62 23.91
N ILE A 46 -17.66 12.52 24.18
CA ILE A 46 -18.60 13.64 24.11
C ILE A 46 -18.51 14.40 25.44
N LEU A 47 -18.09 15.66 25.37
CA LEU A 47 -17.84 16.53 26.51
C LEU A 47 -18.94 17.57 26.64
N MET A 48 -19.49 17.67 27.85
CA MET A 48 -20.30 18.81 28.29
C MET A 48 -19.52 19.56 29.36
N SER A 49 -18.98 20.73 28.99
CA SER A 49 -17.95 21.44 29.75
C SER A 49 -16.72 20.54 29.96
N ASP A 50 -16.54 19.95 31.14
CA ASP A 50 -15.40 19.09 31.48
C ASP A 50 -15.82 17.64 31.84
N THR A 51 -17.08 17.29 31.63
CA THR A 51 -17.62 15.95 31.97
C THR A 51 -17.87 15.14 30.71
N VAL A 52 -17.35 13.92 30.69
CA VAL A 52 -17.66 12.93 29.64
C VAL A 52 -19.10 12.44 29.84
N VAL A 53 -19.97 12.78 28.90
CA VAL A 53 -21.41 12.42 28.92
C VAL A 53 -21.74 11.33 27.91
N GLY A 54 -20.78 10.92 27.08
CA GLY A 54 -20.97 9.85 26.12
C GLY A 54 -19.73 9.59 25.28
N PHE A 55 -19.87 8.68 24.31
CA PHE A 55 -18.87 8.34 23.32
C PHE A 55 -19.51 8.28 21.93
N LEU A 56 -18.90 8.91 20.95
CA LEU A 56 -19.26 8.87 19.53
C LEU A 56 -18.26 8.00 18.79
N TYR A 57 -18.75 7.03 18.02
CA TYR A 57 -17.93 6.24 17.09
C TYR A 57 -17.95 6.84 15.68
N GLU A 58 -16.97 6.45 14.85
CA GLU A 58 -16.82 7.00 13.48
C GLU A 58 -17.97 6.62 12.54
N ASP A 59 -18.63 5.49 12.80
CA ASP A 59 -19.79 5.01 12.07
C ASP A 59 -21.12 5.63 12.57
N GLY A 60 -21.05 6.59 13.48
CA GLY A 60 -22.19 7.33 14.00
C GLY A 60 -22.95 6.66 15.13
N HIS A 61 -22.46 5.55 15.70
CA HIS A 61 -23.01 5.10 16.97
C HIS A 61 -22.64 6.04 18.12
N ILE A 62 -23.58 6.23 19.03
CA ILE A 62 -23.44 7.04 20.23
C ILE A 62 -23.78 6.17 21.44
N LYS A 63 -22.85 6.13 22.39
CA LYS A 63 -23.03 5.57 23.73
C LYS A 63 -23.26 6.72 24.70
N ILE A 64 -24.41 6.77 25.35
CA ILE A 64 -24.70 7.83 26.34
C ILE A 64 -24.35 7.32 27.75
N LEU A 65 -23.54 8.08 28.48
CA LEU A 65 -23.17 7.79 29.86
C LEU A 65 -24.11 8.56 30.80
N GLY A 66 -24.87 7.84 31.64
CA GLY A 66 -25.77 8.45 32.63
C GLY A 66 -27.26 8.09 32.48
N ALA A 67 -27.62 7.31 31.46
CA ALA A 67 -28.93 6.67 31.39
C ALA A 67 -28.98 5.44 32.33
N SER A 68 -30.17 4.92 32.64
CA SER A 68 -30.32 3.74 33.52
C SER A 68 -29.40 2.58 33.10
N GLU A 69 -29.00 1.65 34.00
CA GLU A 69 -28.08 0.54 33.66
C GLU A 69 -28.47 -0.25 32.40
N LYS A 70 -29.77 -0.25 32.04
CA LYS A 70 -30.27 -0.81 30.77
C LYS A 70 -30.00 0.07 29.55
N GLU A 71 -30.25 1.38 29.64
CA GLU A 71 -30.07 2.34 28.53
C GLU A 71 -28.59 2.69 28.30
N SER A 72 -27.74 2.60 29.32
CA SER A 72 -26.27 2.84 29.20
C SER A 72 -25.54 1.82 28.33
N LYS A 73 -26.20 0.72 27.94
CA LYS A 73 -25.65 -0.37 27.13
C LYS A 73 -26.11 -0.37 25.68
N GLU A 74 -27.18 0.36 25.34
CA GLU A 74 -27.67 0.41 23.96
C GLU A 74 -26.98 1.53 23.19
N LEU A 75 -26.26 1.16 22.13
CA LEU A 75 -25.75 2.10 21.15
C LEU A 75 -26.94 2.67 20.37
N ARG A 76 -27.02 4.00 20.29
CA ARG A 76 -27.98 4.68 19.41
C ARG A 76 -27.25 5.14 18.17
N VAL A 77 -27.93 5.12 17.03
CA VAL A 77 -27.35 5.64 15.80
C VAL A 77 -27.66 7.14 15.72
N ILE A 78 -26.71 7.95 15.28
CA ILE A 78 -26.86 9.41 15.18
C ILE A 78 -28.08 9.83 14.35
N ASP A 79 -28.47 9.04 13.35
CA ASP A 79 -29.64 9.30 12.50
C ASP A 79 -30.97 9.21 13.26
N ASP A 80 -31.02 8.46 14.37
CA ASP A 80 -32.22 8.34 15.21
C ASP A 80 -32.38 9.54 16.16
N LEU A 81 -31.39 10.42 16.23
CA LEU A 81 -31.39 11.60 17.08
C LEU A 81 -31.77 12.84 16.25
N GLU A 82 -32.89 13.45 16.62
CA GLU A 82 -33.41 14.65 15.97
C GLU A 82 -32.38 15.79 16.00
N ASP A 83 -32.13 16.40 14.84
CA ASP A 83 -31.19 17.50 14.63
C ASP A 83 -29.77 17.23 15.17
N CYS A 84 -29.33 15.96 15.16
CA CYS A 84 -28.00 15.58 15.60
C CYS A 84 -27.00 15.55 14.44
N VAL A 85 -25.97 16.40 14.51
CA VAL A 85 -24.94 16.51 13.46
C VAL A 85 -23.56 16.56 14.08
N PHE A 86 -22.65 15.71 13.64
CA PHE A 86 -21.24 15.79 13.96
C PHE A 86 -20.44 16.36 12.79
N ARG A 87 -19.47 17.24 13.08
CA ARG A 87 -18.49 17.75 12.12
C ARG A 87 -17.11 17.74 12.74
N GLY A 88 -16.16 17.09 12.09
CA GLY A 88 -14.79 16.99 12.59
C GLY A 88 -13.92 16.10 11.72
N ILE A 89 -13.08 15.33 12.39
CA ILE A 89 -12.17 14.34 11.81
C ILE A 89 -12.38 12.98 12.46
N ASP A 90 -12.09 11.92 11.72
CA ASP A 90 -11.99 10.56 12.26
C ASP A 90 -10.69 10.40 13.09
N SER A 91 -10.52 9.22 13.70
CA SER A 91 -9.35 8.92 14.55
C SER A 91 -7.99 9.05 13.84
N ARG A 92 -8.00 9.06 12.50
CA ARG A 92 -6.82 9.13 11.64
C ARG A 92 -6.68 10.49 10.95
N GLY A 93 -7.52 11.47 11.29
CA GLY A 93 -7.44 12.84 10.83
C GLY A 93 -8.12 13.13 9.49
N LEU A 94 -8.88 12.19 8.92
CA LEU A 94 -9.69 12.46 7.72
C LEU A 94 -11.00 13.15 8.10
N GLU A 95 -11.46 14.07 7.25
CA GLU A 95 -12.75 14.75 7.42
C GLU A 95 -13.90 13.76 7.65
N LEU A 96 -14.71 14.04 8.66
CA LEU A 96 -15.88 13.25 9.04
C LEU A 96 -17.05 14.19 9.36
N THR A 97 -18.15 13.99 8.64
CA THR A 97 -19.44 14.62 8.94
C THR A 97 -20.48 13.52 9.10
N LEU A 98 -21.26 13.55 10.18
CA LEU A 98 -22.32 12.59 10.43
C LEU A 98 -23.65 13.33 10.66
N PRO A 99 -24.79 12.84 10.15
CA PRO A 99 -24.90 11.72 9.21
C PRO A 99 -24.24 12.05 7.85
N ILE A 100 -23.72 11.02 7.17
CA ILE A 100 -22.95 11.18 5.92
C ILE A 100 -23.87 11.41 4.72
N LEU A 101 -25.02 10.71 4.68
CA LEU A 101 -25.95 10.70 3.57
C LEU A 101 -27.24 11.41 3.96
N LYS A 102 -27.67 12.38 3.14
CA LYS A 102 -28.92 13.14 3.38
C LYS A 102 -30.17 12.29 3.17
N GLU A 103 -30.13 11.36 2.22
CA GLU A 103 -31.26 10.49 1.85
C GLU A 103 -31.17 9.12 2.53
N GLY A 104 -30.14 8.90 3.36
CA GLY A 104 -29.82 7.59 3.92
C GLY A 104 -29.14 6.64 2.93
N GLY A 105 -28.99 5.38 3.34
CA GLY A 105 -28.41 4.30 2.55
C GLY A 105 -28.79 2.92 3.11
N PRO A 106 -28.26 1.83 2.53
CA PRO A 106 -28.66 0.49 2.92
C PRO A 106 -28.16 0.13 4.31
N THR A 107 -28.83 -0.83 4.95
CA THR A 107 -28.43 -1.42 6.23
C THR A 107 -28.34 -2.94 6.08
N GLY A 108 -27.25 -3.55 6.55
CA GLY A 108 -27.03 -4.98 6.42
C GLY A 108 -25.56 -5.39 6.59
N ASP A 109 -25.24 -6.59 6.09
CA ASP A 109 -23.91 -7.17 6.17
C ASP A 109 -23.20 -7.09 4.82
N LEU A 110 -21.96 -6.60 4.83
CA LEU A 110 -21.05 -6.55 3.69
C LEU A 110 -19.85 -7.46 3.95
N TYR A 111 -19.66 -8.46 3.11
CA TYR A 111 -18.43 -9.23 3.05
C TYR A 111 -17.61 -8.67 1.88
N TYR A 112 -16.58 -7.87 2.17
CA TYR A 112 -15.71 -7.27 1.18
C TYR A 112 -14.37 -8.01 1.16
N ASN A 113 -14.13 -8.80 0.11
CA ASN A 113 -13.06 -9.79 0.02
C ASN A 113 -13.13 -10.82 1.16
N GLU A 114 -12.24 -10.75 2.14
CA GLU A 114 -12.20 -11.63 3.31
C GLU A 114 -12.71 -10.94 4.58
N ARG A 115 -13.11 -9.66 4.48
CA ARG A 115 -13.49 -8.83 5.63
C ARG A 115 -15.00 -8.74 5.75
N HIS A 116 -15.52 -9.09 6.92
CA HIS A 116 -16.89 -8.77 7.31
C HIS A 116 -16.97 -7.33 7.82
N LEU A 117 -17.93 -6.59 7.31
CA LEU A 117 -18.21 -5.19 7.57
C LEU A 117 -19.72 -5.03 7.79
N THR A 118 -20.08 -4.13 8.70
CA THR A 118 -21.48 -3.77 8.95
C THR A 118 -21.79 -2.51 8.16
N VAL A 119 -22.96 -2.47 7.51
CA VAL A 119 -23.47 -1.29 6.83
C VAL A 119 -24.68 -0.77 7.59
N ILE A 120 -24.66 0.49 8.00
CA ILE A 120 -25.77 1.12 8.72
C ILE A 120 -26.06 2.47 8.09
N ASN A 121 -27.27 2.61 7.55
CA ASN A 121 -27.69 3.80 6.80
C ASN A 121 -26.65 4.24 5.75
N GLY A 122 -26.07 3.26 5.05
CA GLY A 122 -25.01 3.44 4.05
C GLY A 122 -23.61 3.63 4.61
N ARG A 123 -23.38 3.74 5.92
CA ARG A 123 -22.03 3.82 6.51
C ARG A 123 -21.46 2.42 6.66
N VAL A 124 -20.31 2.17 6.05
CA VAL A 124 -19.62 0.87 6.06
C VAL A 124 -18.56 0.91 7.14
N ALA A 125 -18.67 0.05 8.14
CA ALA A 125 -17.80 0.06 9.31
C ALA A 125 -17.32 -1.33 9.72
N THR A 126 -16.22 -1.35 10.46
CA THR A 126 -15.70 -2.55 11.12
C THR A 126 -16.53 -2.91 12.35
N ALA A 127 -16.31 -4.11 12.90
CA ALA A 127 -16.93 -4.51 14.17
C ALA A 127 -16.58 -3.56 15.35
N ASP A 128 -15.39 -2.93 15.29
CA ASP A 128 -14.93 -1.95 16.28
C ASP A 128 -15.37 -0.51 15.91
N HIS A 129 -16.39 -0.36 15.06
CA HIS A 129 -16.99 0.91 14.66
C HIS A 129 -16.07 1.91 13.93
N HIS A 130 -14.89 1.48 13.46
CA HIS A 130 -14.10 2.28 12.52
C HIS A 130 -14.77 2.38 11.16
N LEU A 131 -14.87 3.61 10.63
CA LEU A 131 -15.51 3.87 9.35
C LEU A 131 -14.56 3.49 8.21
N VAL A 132 -15.00 2.57 7.35
CA VAL A 132 -14.25 2.11 6.18
C VAL A 132 -14.68 2.85 4.92
N GLY A 133 -15.95 3.25 4.82
CA GLY A 133 -16.49 3.88 3.63
C GLY A 133 -17.98 4.15 3.70
N VAL A 134 -18.56 4.41 2.53
CA VAL A 134 -20.01 4.56 2.34
C VAL A 134 -20.50 3.72 1.17
N MET A 135 -21.73 3.27 1.27
CA MET A 135 -22.47 2.52 0.26
C MET A 135 -23.81 3.21 0.01
N ASP A 136 -24.17 3.41 -1.25
CA ASP A 136 -25.50 3.90 -1.65
C ASP A 136 -26.49 2.74 -1.84
N ASP A 137 -27.78 3.03 -2.02
CA ASP A 137 -28.81 2.01 -2.28
C ASP A 137 -28.62 1.29 -3.64
N GLY A 138 -27.83 1.87 -4.55
CA GLY A 138 -27.36 1.22 -5.77
C GLY A 138 -26.22 0.21 -5.53
N LEU A 139 -25.78 0.08 -4.27
CA LEU A 139 -24.68 -0.76 -3.84
C LEU A 139 -23.37 -0.38 -4.55
N SER A 140 -23.15 0.91 -4.76
CA SER A 140 -21.86 1.50 -5.12
C SER A 140 -21.08 1.79 -3.85
N LEU A 141 -19.83 1.35 -3.79
CA LEU A 141 -18.95 1.56 -2.64
C LEU A 141 -17.99 2.73 -2.90
N ALA A 142 -17.84 3.60 -1.90
CA ALA A 142 -16.74 4.54 -1.82
C ALA A 142 -15.99 4.33 -0.50
N VAL A 143 -14.66 4.19 -0.55
CA VAL A 143 -13.82 3.85 0.60
C VAL A 143 -13.05 5.07 1.09
N ARG A 144 -12.76 5.13 2.38
CA ARG A 144 -11.85 6.14 2.96
C ARG A 144 -10.41 5.79 2.61
N ASP A 145 -9.62 6.79 2.24
CA ASP A 145 -8.19 6.60 1.95
C ASP A 145 -7.33 7.51 2.82
N HIS A 146 -6.94 6.98 3.97
CA HIS A 146 -6.07 7.66 4.94
C HIS A 146 -4.65 7.87 4.42
N CYS A 147 -4.20 7.16 3.38
CA CYS A 147 -2.85 7.35 2.83
C CYS A 147 -2.75 8.63 2.00
N THR A 148 -3.79 8.96 1.23
CA THR A 148 -3.83 10.20 0.43
C THR A 148 -4.61 11.32 1.09
N MET A 149 -5.12 11.09 2.31
CA MET A 149 -6.04 12.00 3.00
C MET A 149 -7.28 12.34 2.15
N THR A 150 -7.78 11.38 1.38
CA THR A 150 -9.03 11.53 0.61
C THR A 150 -10.21 10.97 1.42
N PRO A 151 -11.22 11.78 1.76
CA PRO A 151 -12.35 11.32 2.59
C PRO A 151 -13.11 10.14 2.00
N PHE A 152 -13.38 10.17 0.68
CA PHE A 152 -14.05 9.08 -0.02
C PHE A 152 -13.53 8.96 -1.46
N ARG A 153 -13.07 7.76 -1.82
CA ARG A 153 -12.72 7.36 -3.19
C ARG A 153 -13.75 6.37 -3.70
N ARG A 154 -14.41 6.70 -4.82
CA ARG A 154 -15.34 5.77 -5.45
C ARG A 154 -14.55 4.61 -6.04
N VAL A 155 -14.90 3.40 -5.65
CA VAL A 155 -14.24 2.20 -6.19
C VAL A 155 -15.02 1.73 -7.40
N GLU A 156 -14.48 1.98 -8.59
CA GLU A 156 -15.06 1.45 -9.83
C GLU A 156 -14.90 -0.08 -9.92
N GLU A 157 -15.75 -0.73 -10.70
CA GLU A 157 -15.74 -2.20 -10.85
C GLU A 157 -14.36 -2.77 -11.22
N ALA A 158 -13.57 -2.04 -12.01
CA ALA A 158 -12.23 -2.49 -12.41
C ALA A 158 -11.23 -2.59 -11.22
N ASN A 159 -11.45 -1.82 -10.16
CA ASN A 159 -10.58 -1.70 -8.99
C ASN A 159 -11.22 -2.32 -7.73
N MET A 160 -12.50 -2.69 -7.79
CA MET A 160 -13.23 -3.32 -6.70
C MET A 160 -12.75 -4.75 -6.46
N LEU A 161 -12.76 -5.18 -5.20
CA LEU A 161 -12.60 -6.58 -4.83
C LEU A 161 -13.94 -7.31 -4.89
N ALA A 162 -13.90 -8.64 -4.81
CA ALA A 162 -15.13 -9.41 -4.70
C ALA A 162 -15.90 -8.96 -3.45
N PHE A 163 -17.21 -8.84 -3.53
CA PHE A 163 -18.02 -8.53 -2.37
C PHE A 163 -19.39 -9.18 -2.43
N TYR A 164 -19.94 -9.46 -1.26
CA TYR A 164 -21.30 -9.90 -1.07
C TYR A 164 -22.00 -8.97 -0.08
N PHE A 165 -23.17 -8.46 -0.46
CA PHE A 165 -24.02 -7.66 0.41
C PHE A 165 -25.39 -8.34 0.57
N GLU A 166 -25.87 -8.40 1.82
CA GLU A 166 -27.22 -8.79 2.17
C GLU A 166 -27.81 -7.80 3.18
N GLY A 167 -28.96 -7.22 2.87
CA GLY A 167 -29.59 -6.24 3.74
C GLY A 167 -30.88 -5.65 3.18
N GLN A 168 -31.16 -4.41 3.57
CA GLN A 168 -32.30 -3.62 3.11
C GLN A 168 -31.83 -2.25 2.64
N THR A 169 -32.46 -1.70 1.61
CA THR A 169 -32.27 -0.30 1.19
C THR A 169 -32.86 0.67 2.21
N SER A 170 -32.59 1.97 2.05
CA SER A 170 -33.22 3.02 2.88
C SER A 170 -34.76 2.96 2.89
N GLU A 171 -35.37 2.52 1.77
CA GLU A 171 -36.82 2.30 1.64
C GLU A 171 -37.33 1.00 2.30
N GLY A 172 -36.47 0.23 2.97
CA GLY A 172 -36.82 -1.04 3.62
C GLY A 172 -36.94 -2.24 2.66
N LYS A 173 -36.54 -2.09 1.39
CA LYS A 173 -36.59 -3.17 0.40
C LYS A 173 -35.40 -4.10 0.59
N SER A 174 -35.66 -5.40 0.77
CA SER A 174 -34.59 -6.41 0.82
C SER A 174 -33.78 -6.42 -0.47
N VAL A 175 -32.45 -6.39 -0.32
CA VAL A 175 -31.50 -6.40 -1.43
C VAL A 175 -30.38 -7.39 -1.13
N LYS A 176 -29.97 -8.11 -2.16
CA LYS A 176 -28.78 -8.97 -2.14
C LYS A 176 -27.99 -8.72 -3.41
N LYS A 177 -26.67 -8.58 -3.29
CA LYS A 177 -25.77 -8.44 -4.44
C LYS A 177 -24.52 -9.23 -4.17
N ASP A 178 -24.17 -10.06 -5.13
CA ASP A 178 -22.90 -10.76 -5.19
C ASP A 178 -22.12 -10.22 -6.38
N TYR A 179 -21.01 -9.56 -6.10
CA TYR A 179 -20.05 -9.16 -7.11
C TYR A 179 -18.81 -10.03 -6.94
N LEU A 180 -18.60 -10.92 -7.90
CA LEU A 180 -17.38 -11.71 -7.96
C LEU A 180 -16.38 -11.02 -8.89
N LYS A 181 -15.26 -10.58 -8.34
CA LYS A 181 -14.14 -10.12 -9.16
C LYS A 181 -13.71 -11.29 -10.06
N PRO A 182 -13.60 -11.11 -11.39
CA PRO A 182 -13.11 -12.15 -12.28
C PRO A 182 -11.64 -12.49 -11.99
N LEU A 183 -11.41 -13.44 -11.09
CA LEU A 183 -10.09 -13.99 -10.79
C LEU A 183 -9.76 -15.08 -11.82
N TYR A 184 -8.47 -15.19 -12.18
CA TYR A 184 -7.98 -16.28 -13.04
C TYR A 184 -8.17 -17.66 -12.39
N ARG A 185 -8.21 -17.69 -11.05
CA ARG A 185 -8.29 -18.87 -10.18
C ARG A 185 -9.02 -18.52 -8.89
N ARG A 186 -10.13 -19.21 -8.64
CA ARG A 186 -11.02 -18.92 -7.50
C ARG A 186 -10.50 -19.44 -6.17
N ASP A 187 -9.56 -20.38 -6.19
CA ASP A 187 -8.93 -21.00 -5.02
C ASP A 187 -7.71 -20.24 -4.48
N LYS A 188 -7.44 -19.05 -5.03
CA LYS A 188 -6.24 -18.26 -4.75
C LYS A 188 -6.61 -16.88 -4.23
N SER A 189 -5.79 -16.37 -3.31
CA SER A 189 -5.91 -14.99 -2.84
C SER A 189 -5.71 -14.00 -3.99
N TYR A 190 -6.16 -12.75 -3.81
CA TYR A 190 -5.98 -11.71 -4.83
C TYR A 190 -4.52 -11.58 -5.29
N GLY A 191 -3.57 -11.50 -4.34
CA GLY A 191 -2.15 -11.32 -4.63
C GLY A 191 -1.57 -12.49 -5.43
N GLU A 192 -1.82 -13.73 -4.98
CA GLU A 192 -1.40 -14.92 -5.73
C GLU A 192 -2.06 -14.98 -7.11
N ASN A 193 -3.34 -14.58 -7.22
CA ASN A 193 -4.05 -14.57 -8.49
C ASN A 193 -3.41 -13.62 -9.50
N GLU A 194 -3.06 -12.41 -9.08
CA GLU A 194 -2.43 -11.42 -9.94
C GLU A 194 -1.03 -11.88 -10.37
N ILE A 195 -0.28 -12.57 -9.50
CA ILE A 195 1.02 -13.19 -9.84
C ILE A 195 0.84 -14.29 -10.89
N ILE A 196 -0.10 -15.21 -10.68
CA ILE A 196 -0.37 -16.32 -11.61
C ILE A 196 -0.82 -15.77 -12.96
N ARG A 197 -1.65 -14.73 -12.97
CA ARG A 197 -2.13 -14.09 -14.19
C ARG A 197 -1.03 -13.32 -14.90
N TYR A 198 -0.10 -12.72 -14.15
CA TYR A 198 1.05 -12.00 -14.70
C TYR A 198 2.11 -12.94 -15.27
N PHE A 199 2.32 -14.10 -14.63
CA PHE A 199 3.32 -15.09 -15.03
C PHE A 199 2.74 -16.15 -15.97
N GLN A 200 3.00 -16.01 -17.27
CA GLN A 200 2.55 -17.01 -18.26
C GLN A 200 3.19 -18.39 -17.95
N ASP A 201 2.42 -19.47 -18.09
CA ASP A 201 2.87 -20.84 -17.78
C ASP A 201 3.22 -21.11 -16.30
N PHE A 202 2.75 -20.28 -15.35
CA PHE A 202 2.92 -20.52 -13.91
C PHE A 202 2.57 -21.96 -13.50
N ASP A 203 1.59 -22.58 -14.16
CA ASP A 203 1.18 -23.95 -13.87
C ASP A 203 2.19 -25.04 -14.19
N ARG A 204 3.02 -24.80 -15.20
CA ARG A 204 4.07 -25.74 -15.62
C ARG A 204 5.25 -25.75 -14.66
N LEU A 205 5.36 -24.73 -13.80
CA LEU A 205 6.40 -24.64 -12.79
C LEU A 205 6.26 -25.74 -11.73
N GLY A 206 7.40 -26.28 -11.29
CA GLY A 206 7.50 -27.12 -10.11
C GLY A 206 7.21 -26.34 -8.82
N VAL A 207 6.99 -27.06 -7.72
CA VAL A 207 6.59 -26.46 -6.42
C VAL A 207 7.57 -25.37 -5.95
N GLN A 208 8.87 -25.61 -6.11
CA GLN A 208 9.91 -24.68 -5.64
C GLN A 208 10.01 -23.42 -6.52
N GLN A 209 9.83 -23.57 -7.84
CA GLN A 209 9.76 -22.45 -8.78
C GLN A 209 8.54 -21.57 -8.49
N LYS A 210 7.37 -22.17 -8.22
CA LYS A 210 6.16 -21.45 -7.84
C LYS A 210 6.36 -20.62 -6.58
N LYS A 211 6.97 -21.21 -5.55
CA LYS A 211 7.27 -20.51 -4.30
C LYS A 211 8.19 -19.31 -4.54
N TYR A 212 9.28 -19.49 -5.29
CA TYR A 212 10.20 -18.41 -5.63
C TYR A 212 9.50 -17.25 -6.36
N VAL A 213 8.65 -17.53 -7.36
CA VAL A 213 7.89 -16.51 -8.10
C VAL A 213 6.90 -15.77 -7.20
N ILE A 214 6.17 -16.50 -6.35
CA ILE A 214 5.23 -15.90 -5.40
C ILE A 214 5.96 -14.98 -4.44
N ASP A 215 7.00 -15.48 -3.76
CA ASP A 215 7.74 -14.71 -2.77
C ASP A 215 8.34 -13.43 -3.38
N SER A 216 8.88 -13.53 -4.61
CA SER A 216 9.50 -12.41 -5.33
C SER A 216 8.51 -11.32 -5.77
N LEU A 217 7.28 -11.69 -6.16
CA LEU A 217 6.30 -10.72 -6.68
C LEU A 217 5.22 -10.30 -5.66
N ASN A 218 5.20 -10.91 -4.47
CA ASN A 218 4.11 -10.76 -3.50
C ASN A 218 3.83 -9.30 -3.13
N ILE A 219 4.86 -8.53 -2.77
CA ILE A 219 4.68 -7.14 -2.35
C ILE A 219 4.11 -6.25 -3.48
N TRP A 220 4.52 -6.50 -4.71
CA TRP A 220 4.07 -5.76 -5.89
C TRP A 220 2.64 -6.13 -6.29
N ALA A 221 2.25 -7.40 -6.12
CA ALA A 221 0.90 -7.86 -6.35
C ALA A 221 -0.07 -7.33 -5.28
N ARG A 222 0.31 -7.42 -4.01
CA ARG A 222 -0.51 -6.95 -2.88
C ARG A 222 -0.67 -5.44 -2.83
N SER A 223 0.29 -4.68 -3.35
CA SER A 223 0.19 -3.22 -3.48
C SER A 223 -0.61 -2.75 -4.71
N GLY A 224 -1.05 -3.69 -5.57
CA GLY A 224 -1.75 -3.38 -6.81
C GLY A 224 -0.86 -2.88 -7.96
N ILE A 225 0.42 -2.62 -7.72
CA ILE A 225 1.37 -2.10 -8.74
C ILE A 225 1.55 -3.09 -9.88
N LEU A 226 1.64 -4.40 -9.58
CA LEU A 226 1.81 -5.45 -10.60
C LEU A 226 0.69 -5.41 -11.66
N GLN A 227 -0.54 -5.13 -11.24
CA GLN A 227 -1.70 -5.05 -12.15
C GLN A 227 -1.57 -3.86 -13.11
N VAL A 228 -1.03 -2.73 -12.64
CA VAL A 228 -0.89 -1.52 -13.44
C VAL A 228 0.18 -1.68 -14.51
N VAL A 229 1.33 -2.23 -14.14
CA VAL A 229 2.42 -2.54 -15.09
C VAL A 229 1.93 -3.50 -16.19
N ARG A 230 1.16 -4.53 -15.82
CA ARG A 230 0.56 -5.45 -16.80
C ARG A 230 -0.37 -4.76 -17.80
N LYS A 231 -1.13 -3.75 -17.36
CA LYS A 231 -2.06 -3.00 -18.24
C LYS A 231 -1.33 -2.12 -19.24
N SER A 232 -0.15 -1.60 -18.90
CA SER A 232 0.58 -0.65 -19.74
C SER A 232 1.50 -1.32 -20.77
N GLU A 233 2.16 -2.44 -20.45
CA GLU A 233 3.39 -2.80 -21.20
C GLU A 233 3.66 -4.30 -21.48
N GLY A 234 2.97 -5.24 -20.81
CA GLY A 234 3.12 -6.68 -21.11
C GLY A 234 3.09 -7.61 -19.89
N ASN A 235 3.39 -8.89 -20.11
CA ASN A 235 3.38 -9.96 -19.10
C ASN A 235 4.81 -10.47 -18.88
N CYS A 236 5.19 -10.93 -17.68
CA CYS A 236 6.43 -11.73 -17.51
C CYS A 236 6.14 -13.17 -17.92
N ALA A 237 6.45 -13.54 -19.15
CA ALA A 237 6.17 -14.87 -19.69
C ALA A 237 7.46 -15.67 -19.87
N MET A 238 8.04 -16.19 -18.77
CA MET A 238 9.45 -16.66 -18.69
C MET A 238 10.38 -15.43 -18.85
N GLY A 239 11.50 -15.18 -18.15
CA GLY A 239 12.42 -14.00 -18.40
C GLY A 239 13.67 -14.01 -19.36
N ASN A 240 13.63 -13.21 -20.43
CA ASN A 240 14.75 -12.68 -21.22
C ASN A 240 14.20 -11.41 -21.82
N VAL A 241 15.00 -10.36 -21.72
CA VAL A 241 14.84 -9.16 -22.53
C VAL A 241 15.87 -9.22 -23.64
N LYS A 242 15.43 -9.18 -24.91
CA LYS A 242 16.33 -8.77 -26.00
C LYS A 242 16.61 -7.26 -25.84
N HIS A 243 17.70 -6.93 -25.17
CA HIS A 243 18.22 -5.57 -25.03
C HIS A 243 18.69 -4.93 -26.35
N GLY A 244 18.58 -5.63 -27.50
CA GLY A 244 19.15 -5.18 -28.78
C GLY A 244 18.34 -4.21 -29.64
N ALA A 245 17.16 -3.72 -29.24
CA ALA A 245 16.34 -2.86 -30.12
C ALA A 245 15.52 -1.77 -29.39
N ALA A 246 16.04 -1.21 -28.27
CA ALA A 246 15.30 -0.22 -27.48
C ALA A 246 15.45 1.21 -27.99
N GLY A 247 16.48 1.48 -28.79
CA GLY A 247 16.91 2.84 -29.11
C GLY A 247 16.09 3.58 -30.16
N VAL A 248 15.11 2.95 -30.83
CA VAL A 248 14.58 3.52 -32.10
C VAL A 248 13.05 3.69 -32.17
N THR A 249 12.21 2.95 -31.42
CA THR A 249 10.77 2.91 -31.73
C THR A 249 9.79 3.39 -30.66
N ARG A 250 10.22 3.73 -29.43
CA ARG A 250 9.37 4.30 -28.36
C ARG A 250 8.02 3.58 -28.08
N VAL A 251 7.88 2.31 -28.45
CA VAL A 251 6.79 1.41 -28.03
C VAL A 251 7.37 -0.02 -28.01
N ARG A 252 7.24 -0.75 -26.90
CA ARG A 252 7.68 -2.15 -26.77
C ARG A 252 6.52 -2.99 -26.22
N THR A 253 6.04 -3.94 -27.01
CA THR A 253 5.26 -5.08 -26.51
C THR A 253 6.26 -6.08 -25.92
N GLY A 254 6.40 -6.09 -24.59
CA GLY A 254 7.39 -6.92 -23.90
C GLY A 254 6.82 -8.28 -23.49
N MET A 255 7.14 -9.32 -24.25
CA MET A 255 7.27 -10.66 -23.68
C MET A 255 8.71 -10.76 -23.17
N VAL A 256 8.87 -10.94 -21.87
CA VAL A 256 10.12 -11.41 -21.27
C VAL A 256 10.22 -12.92 -21.68
N ASP A 257 11.39 -13.54 -21.96
CA ASP A 257 11.61 -15.02 -22.21
C ASP A 257 12.77 -15.75 -21.44
N LEU A 258 12.59 -16.42 -20.29
CA LEU A 258 13.60 -17.15 -19.44
C LEU A 258 14.72 -17.84 -20.21
N ASP A 259 16.02 -17.68 -19.98
CA ASP A 259 16.85 -18.90 -20.15
C ASP A 259 16.44 -19.85 -19.02
N ALA A 260 15.77 -20.95 -19.36
CA ALA A 260 15.30 -21.93 -18.38
C ALA A 260 16.46 -22.42 -17.49
N GLU A 261 17.68 -22.50 -18.04
CA GLU A 261 18.88 -22.85 -17.28
C GLU A 261 19.33 -21.75 -16.32
N GLU A 262 19.11 -20.48 -16.63
CA GLU A 262 19.36 -19.34 -15.74
C GLU A 262 18.34 -19.29 -14.60
N PHE A 263 17.06 -19.51 -14.91
CA PHE A 263 16.00 -19.58 -13.90
C PHE A 263 16.23 -20.70 -12.88
N ASP A 264 16.59 -21.91 -13.35
CA ASP A 264 16.87 -23.04 -12.47
C ASP A 264 18.15 -22.84 -11.66
N ARG A 265 19.18 -22.21 -12.24
CA ARG A 265 20.39 -21.81 -11.50
C ARG A 265 20.10 -20.76 -10.44
N ASP A 266 19.30 -19.74 -10.74
CA ASP A 266 18.97 -18.68 -9.80
C ASP A 266 18.20 -19.24 -8.59
N ILE A 267 17.29 -20.17 -8.83
CA ILE A 267 16.56 -20.87 -7.76
C ILE A 267 17.51 -21.75 -6.91
N ASP A 268 18.46 -22.44 -7.53
CA ASP A 268 19.45 -23.23 -6.79
C ASP A 268 20.37 -22.32 -5.95
N LEU A 269 20.81 -21.19 -6.49
CA LEU A 269 21.61 -20.20 -5.78
C LEU A 269 20.82 -19.53 -4.65
N PHE A 270 19.57 -19.15 -4.90
CA PHE A 270 18.66 -18.60 -3.88
C PHE A 270 18.44 -19.59 -2.73
N LYS A 271 18.24 -20.88 -3.02
CA LYS A 271 18.12 -21.91 -1.99
C LYS A 271 19.40 -22.10 -1.18
N ARG A 272 20.56 -22.01 -1.81
CA ARG A 272 21.87 -22.27 -1.17
C ARG A 272 22.40 -21.09 -0.39
N PHE A 273 22.20 -19.88 -0.91
CA PHE A 273 22.88 -18.67 -0.46
C PHE A 273 21.92 -17.54 -0.07
N GLY A 274 20.61 -17.74 -0.27
CA GLY A 274 19.61 -16.70 -0.05
C GLY A 274 19.59 -15.66 -1.16
N THR A 275 18.99 -14.52 -0.85
CA THR A 275 18.74 -13.41 -1.76
C THR A 275 20.01 -12.68 -2.21
N LEU A 276 21.05 -12.67 -1.37
CA LEU A 276 22.33 -12.05 -1.63
C LEU A 276 23.44 -13.08 -1.48
N ALA A 277 23.95 -13.56 -2.60
CA ALA A 277 25.03 -14.53 -2.62
C ALA A 277 26.38 -13.84 -2.81
N SER A 278 27.39 -14.31 -2.07
CA SER A 278 28.78 -14.12 -2.45
C SER A 278 29.32 -15.46 -2.95
N VAL A 279 29.80 -15.47 -4.19
CA VAL A 279 30.33 -16.67 -4.86
C VAL A 279 31.82 -16.47 -5.18
N THR A 280 32.54 -17.58 -5.31
CA THR A 280 33.98 -17.55 -5.61
C THR A 280 34.24 -16.90 -6.97
N SER A 281 35.21 -15.98 -7.03
CA SER A 281 35.64 -15.34 -8.28
C SER A 281 36.94 -15.95 -8.81
N PRO A 282 37.16 -15.99 -10.13
CA PRO A 282 38.45 -16.35 -10.72
C PRO A 282 39.54 -15.30 -10.50
N PHE A 283 39.24 -14.18 -9.82
CA PHE A 283 40.19 -13.13 -9.46
C PHE A 283 40.45 -13.12 -7.95
N PRO A 284 41.36 -13.96 -7.41
CA PRO A 284 41.73 -13.88 -6.00
C PRO A 284 42.36 -12.51 -5.64
N PRO A 285 42.10 -11.95 -4.43
CA PRO A 285 41.30 -12.49 -3.33
C PRO A 285 39.82 -12.07 -3.37
N TYR A 286 39.29 -11.67 -4.52
CA TYR A 286 37.94 -11.11 -4.64
C TYR A 286 36.85 -12.20 -4.62
N VAL A 287 35.65 -11.80 -4.23
CA VAL A 287 34.41 -12.59 -4.35
C VAL A 287 33.42 -11.83 -5.21
N GLU A 288 32.62 -12.58 -5.95
CA GLU A 288 31.54 -12.03 -6.76
C GLU A 288 30.26 -11.93 -5.94
N VAL A 289 29.58 -10.79 -5.98
CA VAL A 289 28.30 -10.60 -5.28
C VAL A 289 27.14 -10.55 -6.27
N ARG A 290 26.07 -11.32 -5.98
CA ARG A 290 24.88 -11.46 -6.83
C ARG A 290 23.59 -11.26 -6.04
N VAL A 291 22.57 -10.74 -6.72
CA VAL A 291 21.19 -10.75 -6.26
C VAL A 291 20.47 -11.87 -7.00
N ASN A 292 20.02 -12.90 -6.28
CA ASN A 292 19.42 -14.09 -6.91
C ASN A 292 17.89 -13.93 -7.03
N LEU A 293 17.45 -12.89 -7.75
CA LEU A 293 16.03 -12.48 -7.84
C LEU A 293 15.66 -12.05 -9.26
N VAL A 294 15.95 -12.89 -10.26
CA VAL A 294 15.74 -12.58 -11.67
C VAL A 294 14.31 -12.21 -12.03
N VAL A 295 13.28 -12.83 -11.42
CA VAL A 295 11.87 -12.50 -11.75
C VAL A 295 11.51 -11.07 -11.33
N SER A 296 11.97 -10.63 -10.16
CA SER A 296 11.72 -9.26 -9.69
C SER A 296 12.61 -8.24 -10.37
N HIS A 297 13.81 -8.63 -10.80
CA HIS A 297 14.68 -7.82 -11.65
C HIS A 297 13.97 -7.45 -12.96
N GLU A 298 13.40 -8.45 -13.65
CA GLU A 298 12.66 -8.24 -14.90
C GLU A 298 11.39 -7.39 -14.70
N PHE A 299 10.67 -7.62 -13.60
CA PHE A 299 9.58 -6.74 -13.21
C PHE A 299 10.08 -5.29 -12.99
N GLY A 300 11.27 -5.10 -12.43
CA GLY A 300 11.90 -3.79 -12.24
C GLY A 300 12.06 -3.02 -13.55
N HIS A 301 12.49 -3.66 -14.63
CA HIS A 301 12.56 -3.03 -15.95
C HIS A 301 11.19 -2.54 -16.44
N GLN A 302 10.14 -3.34 -16.28
CA GLN A 302 8.79 -2.93 -16.67
C GLN A 302 8.26 -1.79 -15.78
N LEU A 303 8.50 -1.88 -14.48
CA LEU A 303 8.11 -0.84 -13.53
C LEU A 303 8.75 0.52 -13.88
N GLN A 304 9.98 0.51 -14.41
CA GLN A 304 10.71 1.73 -14.76
C GLN A 304 9.95 2.62 -15.75
N PHE A 305 9.31 2.03 -16.76
CA PHE A 305 8.58 2.78 -17.80
C PHE A 305 7.30 3.43 -17.26
N CYS A 306 6.73 2.90 -16.19
CA CYS A 306 5.58 3.48 -15.53
C CYS A 306 5.94 4.74 -14.72
N LEU A 307 7.23 4.93 -14.41
CA LEU A 307 7.72 6.07 -13.64
C LEU A 307 7.72 7.36 -14.47
N SER A 308 7.38 8.46 -13.80
CA SER A 308 7.55 9.83 -14.29
C SER A 308 9.01 10.15 -14.63
N GLN A 309 9.22 11.09 -15.55
CA GLN A 309 10.56 11.56 -15.92
C GLN A 309 11.35 12.07 -14.70
N ALA A 310 10.71 12.82 -13.81
CA ALA A 310 11.34 13.35 -12.60
C ALA A 310 11.90 12.24 -11.68
N SER A 311 11.18 11.14 -11.54
CA SER A 311 11.66 9.98 -10.80
C SER A 311 12.82 9.29 -11.52
N GLN A 312 12.72 9.13 -12.83
CA GLN A 312 13.80 8.54 -13.63
C GLN A 312 15.10 9.38 -13.59
N ASP A 313 14.98 10.71 -13.56
CA ASP A 313 16.12 11.63 -13.44
C ASP A 313 16.79 11.50 -12.06
N ARG A 314 15.99 11.47 -10.99
CA ARG A 314 16.46 11.26 -9.62
C ARG A 314 17.17 9.90 -9.46
N ILE A 315 16.65 8.84 -10.06
CA ILE A 315 17.30 7.53 -10.11
C ILE A 315 18.64 7.62 -10.85
N GLY A 316 18.69 8.35 -11.97
CA GLY A 316 19.91 8.58 -12.73
C GLY A 316 20.99 9.36 -11.96
N GLU A 317 20.60 10.29 -11.08
CA GLU A 317 21.53 10.98 -10.17
C GLU A 317 22.08 10.04 -9.10
N LEU A 318 21.22 9.24 -8.45
CA LEU A 318 21.64 8.23 -7.47
C LEU A 318 22.62 7.25 -8.09
N TYR A 319 22.31 6.72 -9.27
CA TYR A 319 23.16 5.82 -10.03
C TYR A 319 24.55 6.41 -10.28
N ARG A 320 24.65 7.62 -10.83
CA ARG A 320 25.95 8.28 -11.11
C ARG A 320 26.78 8.45 -9.83
N ASN A 321 26.15 8.94 -8.77
CA ASN A 321 26.82 9.15 -7.49
C ASN A 321 27.29 7.84 -6.83
N ARG A 322 26.58 6.73 -7.04
CA ARG A 322 26.97 5.40 -6.55
C ARG A 322 28.08 4.79 -7.38
N LEU A 323 27.99 4.89 -8.71
CA LEU A 323 29.00 4.38 -9.63
C LEU A 323 30.36 5.05 -9.40
N GLU A 324 30.37 6.37 -9.22
CA GLU A 324 31.60 7.11 -8.91
C GLU A 324 32.22 6.66 -7.58
N ARG A 325 31.41 6.58 -6.51
CA ARG A 325 31.87 6.11 -5.20
C ARG A 325 32.37 4.67 -5.24
N CYS A 326 31.66 3.77 -5.92
CA CYS A 326 32.06 2.37 -6.02
C CYS A 326 33.42 2.21 -6.72
N ARG A 327 33.70 2.99 -7.77
CA ARG A 327 35.00 2.96 -8.46
C ARG A 327 36.15 3.43 -7.57
N ILE A 328 35.87 4.27 -6.58
CA ILE A 328 36.85 4.76 -5.60
C ILE A 328 37.05 3.73 -4.48
N ASP A 329 35.95 3.25 -3.90
CA ASP A 329 35.97 2.43 -2.68
C ASP A 329 36.24 0.94 -2.95
N ASN A 330 35.76 0.42 -4.07
CA ASN A 330 35.88 -0.98 -4.49
C ASN A 330 36.33 -1.05 -5.97
N PRO A 331 37.55 -0.61 -6.30
CA PRO A 331 38.04 -0.64 -7.67
C PRO A 331 38.12 -2.09 -8.19
N PRO A 332 37.80 -2.32 -9.49
CA PRO A 332 37.87 -3.65 -10.08
C PRO A 332 39.31 -4.20 -10.04
N PRO A 333 39.49 -5.53 -9.96
CA PRO A 333 40.81 -6.13 -10.00
C PRO A 333 41.56 -5.76 -11.30
N PRO A 334 42.90 -5.65 -11.26
CA PRO A 334 43.68 -5.41 -12.48
C PRO A 334 43.39 -6.46 -13.56
N GLY A 335 43.12 -6.02 -14.79
CA GLY A 335 42.81 -6.91 -15.91
C GLY A 335 41.38 -7.48 -15.92
N TYR A 336 40.53 -7.06 -14.99
CA TYR A 336 39.12 -7.43 -14.99
C TYR A 336 38.31 -6.51 -15.91
N GLU A 337 37.80 -7.08 -17.01
CA GLU A 337 36.91 -6.40 -17.96
C GLU A 337 35.44 -6.83 -17.80
N GLY A 338 35.15 -7.65 -16.79
CA GLY A 338 33.82 -8.22 -16.57
C GLY A 338 32.84 -7.26 -15.89
N TYR A 339 31.57 -7.64 -15.93
CA TYR A 339 30.44 -6.89 -15.38
C TYR A 339 29.86 -7.55 -14.13
N SER A 340 30.66 -8.20 -13.29
CA SER A 340 30.24 -8.64 -11.95
C SER A 340 30.89 -7.77 -10.88
N GLU A 341 30.20 -7.50 -9.77
CA GLU A 341 30.81 -6.81 -8.63
C GLU A 341 31.75 -7.74 -7.90
N LEU A 342 33.02 -7.40 -7.99
CA LEU A 342 34.10 -8.08 -7.31
C LEU A 342 34.52 -7.24 -6.12
N VAL A 343 34.22 -7.71 -4.92
CA VAL A 343 34.65 -7.08 -3.67
C VAL A 343 35.60 -8.00 -2.94
N ARG A 344 36.47 -7.43 -2.11
CA ARG A 344 37.21 -8.23 -1.14
C ARG A 344 36.25 -8.72 -0.06
N PRO A 345 36.41 -9.93 0.49
CA PRO A 345 35.52 -10.47 1.53
C PRO A 345 35.30 -9.51 2.71
N GLU A 346 36.34 -8.81 3.15
CA GLU A 346 36.27 -7.82 4.23
C GLU A 346 35.45 -6.56 3.90
N ARG A 347 35.17 -6.31 2.62
CA ARG A 347 34.38 -5.16 2.12
C ARG A 347 32.93 -5.51 1.82
N LEU A 348 32.51 -6.78 1.95
CA LEU A 348 31.14 -7.22 1.66
C LEU A 348 30.08 -6.38 2.38
N ASN A 349 30.31 -6.05 3.65
CA ASN A 349 29.37 -5.26 4.46
C ASN A 349 29.40 -3.74 4.16
N PHE A 350 30.34 -3.27 3.34
CA PHE A 350 30.54 -1.86 2.99
C PHE A 350 30.33 -1.58 1.49
N ARG A 351 29.77 -2.55 0.76
CA ARG A 351 29.53 -2.42 -0.67
C ARG A 351 28.46 -1.35 -0.98
N GLN A 352 28.48 -0.83 -2.21
CA GLN A 352 27.66 0.32 -2.61
C GLN A 352 26.36 -0.08 -3.35
N PHE A 353 25.91 -1.33 -3.20
CA PHE A 353 24.75 -1.92 -3.90
C PHE A 353 24.71 -1.52 -5.38
N ILE A 354 25.85 -1.66 -6.05
CA ILE A 354 25.97 -1.49 -7.48
C ILE A 354 26.80 -2.66 -7.98
N SER A 355 26.12 -3.80 -8.05
CA SER A 355 26.70 -5.05 -8.48
C SER A 355 26.90 -5.08 -10.00
N GLY A 356 28.13 -5.09 -10.50
CA GLY A 356 28.41 -5.64 -11.83
C GLY A 356 27.50 -5.17 -12.98
N TYR A 357 26.48 -5.97 -13.31
CA TYR A 357 25.49 -5.71 -14.34
C TYR A 357 24.70 -4.43 -14.06
N SER A 358 24.38 -4.12 -12.80
CA SER A 358 23.84 -2.80 -12.41
C SER A 358 24.78 -1.62 -12.65
N ALA A 359 26.09 -1.84 -12.76
CA ALA A 359 27.05 -0.79 -13.12
C ALA A 359 27.07 -0.50 -14.63
N THR A 360 26.36 -1.29 -15.45
CA THR A 360 26.32 -1.11 -16.91
C THR A 360 25.42 0.05 -17.31
N SER A 361 24.32 0.26 -16.58
CA SER A 361 23.33 1.28 -16.90
C SER A 361 22.47 1.65 -15.69
N LYS A 362 21.78 2.79 -15.76
CA LYS A 362 20.85 3.19 -14.69
C LYS A 362 19.63 2.25 -14.63
N GLU A 363 19.29 1.64 -15.76
CA GLU A 363 18.19 0.68 -15.92
C GLU A 363 18.47 -0.59 -15.14
N GLU A 364 19.70 -1.10 -15.19
CA GLU A 364 20.11 -2.29 -14.44
C GLU A 364 20.25 -2.00 -12.94
N TYR A 365 20.77 -0.84 -12.58
CA TYR A 365 20.77 -0.39 -11.18
C TYR A 365 19.36 -0.32 -10.59
N TRP A 366 18.40 0.19 -11.36
CA TRP A 366 17.00 0.20 -10.96
C TRP A 366 16.43 -1.21 -10.79
N ALA A 367 16.62 -2.09 -11.77
CA ALA A 367 16.10 -3.44 -11.74
C ALA A 367 16.66 -4.26 -10.56
N GLU A 368 17.95 -4.17 -10.29
CA GLU A 368 18.59 -4.81 -9.14
C GLU A 368 18.08 -4.27 -7.80
N ALA A 369 17.81 -2.95 -7.71
CA ALA A 369 17.23 -2.36 -6.51
C ALA A 369 15.78 -2.84 -6.28
N VAL A 370 14.97 -2.94 -7.33
CA VAL A 370 13.61 -3.52 -7.26
C VAL A 370 13.68 -4.98 -6.84
N ALA A 371 14.61 -5.74 -7.40
CA ALA A 371 14.83 -7.14 -7.05
C ALA A 371 15.14 -7.29 -5.55
N ALA A 372 16.15 -6.59 -5.04
CA ALA A 372 16.47 -6.64 -3.61
C ALA A 372 15.35 -6.13 -2.70
N PHE A 373 14.60 -5.10 -3.11
CA PHE A 373 13.49 -4.58 -2.31
C PHE A 373 12.31 -5.54 -2.20
N SER A 374 12.17 -6.47 -3.15
CA SER A 374 11.05 -7.41 -3.24
C SER A 374 10.95 -8.37 -2.05
N ILE A 375 12.09 -8.72 -1.45
CA ILE A 375 12.18 -9.67 -0.33
C ILE A 375 12.62 -8.94 0.94
N ALA A 376 11.98 -9.24 2.07
CA ALA A 376 12.16 -8.51 3.33
C ALA A 376 13.62 -8.47 3.80
N GLU A 377 14.33 -9.61 3.79
CA GLU A 377 15.72 -9.70 4.24
C GLU A 377 16.66 -8.86 3.36
N SER A 378 16.48 -8.90 2.04
CA SER A 378 17.26 -8.06 1.12
C SER A 378 16.92 -6.59 1.21
N ARG A 379 15.66 -6.25 1.48
CA ARG A 379 15.22 -4.86 1.64
C ARG A 379 15.95 -4.17 2.78
N GLN A 380 16.14 -4.84 3.91
CA GLN A 380 16.92 -4.31 5.04
C GLN A 380 18.36 -4.00 4.64
N ILE A 381 18.96 -4.89 3.84
CA ILE A 381 20.33 -4.70 3.34
C ILE A 381 20.39 -3.55 2.33
N LEU A 382 19.41 -3.46 1.41
CA LEU A 382 19.28 -2.34 0.48
C LEU A 382 19.09 -1.02 1.22
N GLN A 383 18.29 -0.98 2.29
CA GLN A 383 18.09 0.22 3.09
C GLN A 383 19.40 0.69 3.74
N ALA A 384 20.24 -0.22 4.21
CA ALA A 384 21.54 0.10 4.80
C ALA A 384 22.57 0.57 3.75
N MET A 385 22.63 -0.11 2.60
CA MET A 385 23.64 0.15 1.57
C MET A 385 23.23 1.30 0.65
N ASP A 386 21.95 1.35 0.27
CA ASP A 386 21.36 2.36 -0.59
C ASP A 386 20.02 2.93 -0.10
N PRO A 387 20.03 3.74 0.98
CA PRO A 387 18.82 4.33 1.53
C PRO A 387 18.08 5.26 0.55
N GLY A 388 18.80 5.85 -0.42
CA GLY A 388 18.22 6.78 -1.39
C GLY A 388 17.25 6.08 -2.34
N ILE A 389 17.67 4.95 -2.91
CA ILE A 389 16.82 4.16 -3.81
C ILE A 389 15.76 3.37 -3.04
N CYS A 390 16.11 2.86 -1.85
CA CYS A 390 15.15 2.19 -0.97
C CYS A 390 13.99 3.13 -0.61
N LYS A 391 14.28 4.41 -0.32
CA LYS A 391 13.25 5.42 -0.06
C LYS A 391 12.31 5.60 -1.26
N ILE A 392 12.83 5.68 -2.49
CA ILE A 392 12.00 5.79 -3.70
C ILE A 392 11.08 4.56 -3.84
N LEU A 393 11.60 3.35 -3.58
CA LEU A 393 10.83 2.11 -3.67
C LEU A 393 9.73 2.02 -2.59
N THR A 394 10.01 2.49 -1.37
CA THR A 394 9.00 2.66 -0.32
C THR A 394 7.94 3.69 -0.71
N GLU A 395 8.37 4.87 -1.19
CA GLU A 395 7.46 5.94 -1.63
C GLU A 395 6.59 5.50 -2.82
N ILE A 396 7.07 4.61 -3.69
CA ILE A 396 6.28 4.02 -4.78
C ILE A 396 5.08 3.22 -4.26
N LEU A 397 5.24 2.51 -3.14
CA LEU A 397 4.16 1.72 -2.53
C LEU A 397 3.17 2.59 -1.75
N GLU A 398 3.68 3.58 -1.00
CA GLU A 398 2.88 4.39 -0.09
C GLU A 398 2.29 5.65 -0.74
N LYS A 399 3.04 6.24 -1.68
CA LYS A 399 2.76 7.54 -2.31
C LYS A 399 3.02 7.49 -3.83
N PRO A 400 2.33 6.60 -4.56
CA PRO A 400 2.59 6.40 -6.00
C PRO A 400 2.42 7.67 -6.84
N HIS A 401 1.57 8.61 -6.41
CA HIS A 401 1.38 9.90 -7.08
C HIS A 401 2.65 10.76 -7.20
N LEU A 402 3.67 10.52 -6.36
CA LEU A 402 4.96 11.21 -6.43
C LEU A 402 5.90 10.63 -7.50
N HIS A 403 5.64 9.40 -7.94
CA HIS A 403 6.60 8.63 -8.73
C HIS A 403 6.09 8.23 -10.10
N PHE A 404 4.81 7.88 -10.23
CA PHE A 404 4.23 7.39 -11.47
C PHE A 404 3.82 8.52 -12.43
N SER A 405 3.71 8.16 -13.70
CA SER A 405 3.12 9.04 -14.72
C SER A 405 1.66 9.39 -14.36
N PRO A 406 1.21 10.65 -14.57
CA PRO A 406 -0.11 11.12 -14.12
C PRO A 406 -1.30 10.26 -14.57
N VAL A 407 -1.22 9.67 -15.77
CA VAL A 407 -2.27 8.79 -16.33
C VAL A 407 -2.47 7.49 -15.53
N LEU A 408 -1.48 7.07 -14.74
CA LEU A 408 -1.52 5.85 -13.94
C LEU A 408 -1.92 6.10 -12.48
N VAL A 409 -1.89 7.35 -12.02
CA VAL A 409 -1.99 7.67 -10.58
C VAL A 409 -3.35 7.30 -9.99
N GLU A 410 -4.46 7.81 -10.55
CA GLU A 410 -5.79 7.54 -10.00
C GLU A 410 -6.15 6.04 -10.00
N PRO A 411 -5.93 5.29 -11.10
CA PRO A 411 -6.16 3.85 -11.08
C PRO A 411 -5.36 3.08 -10.00
N ILE A 412 -4.11 3.49 -9.74
CA ILE A 412 -3.30 2.88 -8.67
C ILE A 412 -3.91 3.19 -7.31
N LEU A 413 -4.24 4.45 -7.04
CA LEU A 413 -4.75 4.90 -5.75
C LEU A 413 -6.11 4.27 -5.42
N ASP A 414 -7.02 4.21 -6.40
CA ASP A 414 -8.32 3.59 -6.22
C ASP A 414 -8.22 2.09 -5.94
N LEU A 415 -7.30 1.41 -6.64
CA LEU A 415 -7.01 0.01 -6.36
C LEU A 415 -6.39 -0.18 -4.98
N GLN A 416 -5.41 0.62 -4.59
CA GLN A 416 -4.79 0.52 -3.26
C GLN A 416 -5.79 0.77 -2.13
N ALA A 417 -6.66 1.77 -2.27
CA ALA A 417 -7.71 2.06 -1.28
C ALA A 417 -8.68 0.87 -1.15
N SER A 418 -9.10 0.29 -2.28
CA SER A 418 -9.91 -0.93 -2.33
C SER A 418 -9.20 -2.13 -1.67
N LEU A 419 -7.90 -2.32 -1.94
CA LEU A 419 -7.11 -3.41 -1.37
C LEU A 419 -6.95 -3.29 0.15
N ARG A 420 -6.77 -2.07 0.68
CA ARG A 420 -6.72 -1.82 2.13
C ARG A 420 -8.08 -2.08 2.79
N ALA A 421 -9.16 -1.61 2.17
CA ALA A 421 -10.51 -1.83 2.68
C ALA A 421 -10.82 -3.33 2.85
N GLY A 422 -10.41 -4.16 1.88
CA GLY A 422 -10.61 -5.62 1.89
C GLY A 422 -9.45 -6.46 2.46
N LEU A 423 -8.51 -5.84 3.18
CA LEU A 423 -7.36 -6.49 3.84
C LEU A 423 -6.37 -7.22 2.92
N ALA A 424 -6.47 -7.04 1.61
CA ALA A 424 -5.52 -7.59 0.65
C ALA A 424 -4.15 -6.86 0.70
N MET A 425 -4.18 -5.55 1.01
CA MET A 425 -3.01 -4.72 1.30
C MET A 425 -3.05 -4.33 2.79
N PRO A 426 -2.16 -4.89 3.64
CA PRO A 426 -2.12 -4.58 5.07
C PRO A 426 -1.53 -3.18 5.28
N GLU A 427 -1.76 -2.61 6.47
CA GLU A 427 -1.21 -1.28 6.83
C GLU A 427 0.32 -1.30 6.86
N ASP A 428 0.90 -2.34 7.45
CA ASP A 428 2.33 -2.63 7.34
C ASP A 428 2.57 -3.66 6.23
N LEU A 429 2.75 -3.16 5.00
CA LEU A 429 3.10 -3.99 3.84
C LEU A 429 4.58 -4.42 3.86
N LEU A 430 5.43 -3.70 4.62
CA LEU A 430 6.88 -3.90 4.61
C LEU A 430 7.41 -4.74 5.78
N GLY A 431 6.60 -4.94 6.83
CA GLY A 431 6.92 -5.69 8.04
C GLY A 431 6.99 -7.19 7.93
#